data_AF-A0A1H7MG82-F1
#
_entry.id   AF-A0A1H7MG82-F1
#
_cell.length_a   1.000
_cell.length_b   1.000
_cell.length_c   1.000
_cell.angle_alpha   90.00
_cell.angle_beta   90.00
_cell.angle_gamma   90.00
#
_symmetry.space_group_name_H-M   'P 1'
#
loop_
_entity.id
_entity.type
_entity.pdbx_description
1 polymer ?
#
loop_
_entity_poly.entity_id
_entity_poly.type
_entity_poly.pdbx_seq_one_letter_code
_entity_poly.pdbx_strand_id
1 'polypeptide(L)'
;MEIETKITRTLRQWIPAALTGRSPADDYEALREAANLFLRKIKGTDTERADALEVLKVVNLLYINGGLHDRNAIENEFLFLLAAEEAPGSLKAHVELLPRELRQAYLKTILEY
;
A
#
# COMPACT_ATOMS: atom_id res chain seq x y z
N MET A 1 14.16 16.97 -15.02
CA MET A 1 13.48 17.17 -13.73
C MET A 1 12.42 16.11 -13.64
N GLU A 2 12.61 15.09 -12.80
CA GLU A 2 11.51 14.19 -12.47
C GLU A 2 10.45 14.99 -11.73
N ILE A 3 9.21 14.95 -12.23
CA ILE A 3 8.07 15.56 -11.56
C ILE A 3 7.73 14.62 -10.41
N GLU A 4 7.93 15.08 -9.17
CA GLU A 4 7.49 14.33 -8.00
C GLU A 4 5.96 14.17 -8.07
N THR A 5 5.52 12.92 -8.13
CA THR A 5 4.11 12.57 -8.27
C THR A 5 3.37 12.76 -6.94
N LYS A 6 2.04 12.70 -6.98
CA LYS A 6 1.21 12.76 -5.77
C LYS A 6 1.51 11.58 -4.84
N ILE A 7 1.66 10.37 -5.38
CA ILE A 7 1.95 9.15 -4.62
C ILE A 7 3.29 9.30 -3.90
N THR A 8 4.37 9.56 -4.64
CA THR A 8 5.72 9.67 -4.07
C THR A 8 5.80 10.77 -3.02
N ARG A 9 5.24 11.95 -3.31
CA ARG A 9 5.19 13.07 -2.35
C ARG A 9 4.44 12.72 -1.07
N THR A 10 3.26 12.11 -1.18
CA THR A 10 2.44 11.76 -0.01
C THR A 10 3.10 10.66 0.83
N LEU A 11 3.64 9.61 0.20
CA LEU A 11 4.36 8.56 0.94
C LEU A 11 5.58 9.13 1.66
N ARG A 12 6.35 10.02 1.03
CA ARG A 12 7.50 10.68 1.65
C ARG A 12 7.13 11.51 2.89
N GLN A 13 6.02 12.24 2.81
CA GLN A 13 5.56 13.10 3.91
C GLN A 13 4.98 12.31 5.08
N TRP A 14 4.18 11.29 4.80
CA TRP A 14 3.38 10.61 5.82
C TRP A 14 4.00 9.28 6.29
N ILE A 15 4.81 8.64 5.44
CA ILE A 15 5.45 7.35 5.72
C ILE A 15 6.92 7.41 5.26
N PRO A 16 7.75 8.29 5.83
CA PRO A 16 9.15 8.43 5.43
C PRO A 16 9.94 7.12 5.57
N ALA A 17 9.51 6.25 6.49
CA ALA A 17 10.08 4.92 6.70
C ALA A 17 9.89 3.95 5.51
N ALA A 18 8.96 4.23 4.60
CA ALA A 18 8.82 3.45 3.36
C ALA A 18 9.90 3.81 2.34
N LEU A 19 10.43 5.03 2.33
CA LEU A 19 11.31 5.52 1.27
C LEU A 19 12.75 5.74 1.75
N THR A 20 13.23 4.92 2.69
CA THR A 20 14.48 5.07 3.49
C THR A 20 15.68 5.68 2.72
N GLY A 21 15.72 7.01 2.66
CA GLY A 21 16.83 7.79 2.09
C GLY A 21 17.04 7.69 0.58
N ARG A 22 16.13 7.06 -0.18
CA ARG A 22 16.23 6.97 -1.64
C ARG A 22 14.98 7.58 -2.27
N SER A 23 15.17 8.31 -3.38
CA SER A 23 14.04 8.67 -4.23
C SER A 23 13.67 7.42 -5.03
N PRO A 24 12.41 6.93 -4.93
CA PRO A 24 11.94 5.90 -5.84
C PRO A 24 12.00 6.45 -7.28
N ALA A 25 12.28 5.58 -8.24
CA ALA A 25 12.34 5.91 -9.66
C ALA A 25 10.94 6.26 -10.22
N ASP A 26 9.89 5.62 -9.70
CA ASP A 26 8.51 5.88 -10.08
C ASP A 26 7.50 5.50 -8.96
N ASP A 27 6.21 5.66 -9.27
CA ASP A 27 5.11 5.36 -8.35
C ASP A 27 5.02 3.87 -7.99
N TYR A 28 5.43 2.98 -8.89
CA TYR A 28 5.40 1.55 -8.65
C TYR A 28 6.48 1.16 -7.63
N GLU A 29 7.70 1.68 -7.77
CA GLU A 29 8.74 1.46 -6.76
C GLU A 29 8.32 2.04 -5.39
N ALA A 30 7.73 3.23 -5.36
CA ALA A 30 7.24 3.84 -4.13
C ALA A 30 6.15 3.00 -3.44
N LEU A 31 5.20 2.48 -4.21
CA LEU A 31 4.11 1.64 -3.72
C LEU A 31 4.60 0.25 -3.27
N ARG A 32 5.56 -0.33 -3.99
CA ARG A 32 6.21 -1.59 -3.62
C ARG A 32 6.89 -1.49 -2.26
N GLU A 33 7.64 -0.43 -2.02
CA GLU A 33 8.29 -0.21 -0.73
C GLU A 33 7.28 0.00 0.40
N ALA A 34 6.18 0.71 0.13
CA ALA A 34 5.07 0.82 1.09
C ALA A 34 4.43 -0.55 1.40
N ALA A 35 4.21 -1.39 0.38
CA ALA A 35 3.65 -2.74 0.55
C ALA A 35 4.59 -3.63 1.38
N ASN A 36 5.89 -3.63 1.06
CA ASN A 36 6.91 -4.36 1.81
C ASN A 36 6.98 -3.91 3.27
N LEU A 37 6.90 -2.60 3.52
CA LEU A 37 6.86 -2.06 4.88
C LEU A 37 5.63 -2.57 5.64
N PHE A 38 4.44 -2.54 5.02
CA PHE A 38 3.21 -3.07 5.60
C PHE A 38 3.34 -4.56 5.94
N LEU A 39 3.73 -5.39 4.97
CA LEU A 39 3.84 -6.84 5.13
C LEU A 39 4.84 -7.25 6.21
N ARG A 40 5.97 -6.52 6.31
CA ARG A 40 6.97 -6.73 7.36
C ARG A 40 6.42 -6.38 8.74
N LYS A 41 5.77 -5.22 8.87
CA LYS A 41 5.38 -4.67 10.16
C LYS A 41 4.09 -5.24 10.72
N ILE A 42 3.16 -5.69 9.87
CA ILE A 42 1.86 -6.21 10.33
C ILE A 42 1.99 -7.51 11.13
N LYS A 43 3.08 -8.26 10.93
CA LYS A 43 3.41 -9.48 11.67
C LYS A 43 4.23 -9.19 12.95
N GLY A 44 4.57 -7.93 13.22
CA GLY A 44 5.44 -7.49 14.31
C GLY A 44 4.71 -7.15 15.62
N THR A 45 5.39 -6.37 16.45
CA THR A 45 4.92 -5.80 17.73
C THR A 45 3.73 -4.84 17.55
N ASP A 46 3.04 -4.47 18.63
CA ASP A 46 1.91 -3.53 18.57
C ASP A 46 2.28 -2.19 17.95
N THR A 47 3.49 -1.68 18.24
CA THR A 47 4.02 -0.45 17.63
C THR A 47 4.23 -0.63 16.13
N GLU A 48 4.83 -1.74 15.71
CA GLU A 48 5.02 -2.02 14.27
C GLU A 48 3.67 -2.19 13.56
N ARG A 49 2.71 -2.86 14.19
CA ARG A 49 1.34 -2.99 13.66
C ARG A 49 0.67 -1.63 13.51
N ALA A 50 0.84 -0.71 14.47
CA ALA A 50 0.30 0.65 14.36
C ALA A 50 0.88 1.39 13.16
N ASP A 51 2.18 1.26 12.91
CA ASP A 51 2.83 1.81 11.71
C ASP A 51 2.29 1.18 10.42
N ALA A 52 2.09 -0.15 10.40
CA ALA A 52 1.50 -0.84 9.26
C ALA A 52 0.08 -0.34 8.96
N LEU A 53 -0.73 -0.08 9.99
CA LEU A 53 -2.06 0.50 9.84
C LEU A 53 -2.00 1.93 9.30
N GLU A 54 -0.99 2.70 9.67
CA GLU A 54 -0.78 4.04 9.10
C GLU A 54 -0.48 3.98 7.59
N VAL A 55 0.30 2.97 7.15
CA VAL A 55 0.51 2.72 5.72
C VAL A 55 -0.83 2.54 5.00
N LEU A 56 -1.72 1.69 5.52
CA LEU A 56 -3.03 1.45 4.91
C LEU A 56 -3.88 2.72 4.84
N LYS A 57 -3.87 3.56 5.88
CA LYS A 57 -4.64 4.81 5.88
C LYS A 57 -4.18 5.76 4.79
N VAL A 58 -2.87 5.95 4.65
CA VAL A 58 -2.29 6.87 3.65
C VAL A 58 -2.53 6.35 2.23
N VAL A 59 -2.35 5.05 2.00
CA VAL A 59 -2.66 4.43 0.69
C VAL A 59 -4.15 4.55 0.37
N ASN A 60 -5.04 4.38 1.36
CA ASN A 60 -6.47 4.58 1.17
C ASN A 60 -6.82 6.04 0.82
N LEU A 61 -6.17 7.01 1.47
CA LEU A 61 -6.34 8.43 1.13
C LEU A 61 -5.86 8.73 -0.30
N LEU A 62 -4.75 8.12 -0.73
CA LEU A 62 -4.28 8.20 -2.11
C LEU A 62 -5.26 7.57 -3.09
N TYR A 63 -5.82 6.42 -2.76
CA TYR A 63 -6.78 5.71 -3.61
C TYR A 63 -8.09 6.49 -3.80
N ILE A 64 -8.70 6.95 -2.71
CA ILE A 64 -9.97 7.69 -2.73
C ILE A 64 -9.82 9.01 -3.49
N ASN A 65 -8.76 9.76 -3.19
CA ASN A 65 -8.55 11.10 -3.76
C ASN A 65 -7.73 11.08 -5.05
N GLY A 66 -7.30 9.90 -5.52
CA GLY A 66 -6.44 9.72 -6.68
C GLY A 66 -7.23 9.69 -7.98
N GLY A 67 -6.53 10.03 -9.08
CA GLY A 67 -7.03 9.85 -10.44
C GLY A 67 -6.98 8.38 -10.86
N LEU A 68 -7.43 8.10 -12.09
CA LEU A 68 -7.41 6.73 -12.63
C LEU A 68 -5.99 6.13 -12.62
N HIS A 69 -4.98 6.93 -12.95
CA HIS A 69 -3.58 6.49 -12.90
C HIS A 69 -3.17 6.06 -11.49
N ASP A 70 -3.43 6.88 -10.48
CA ASP A 70 -3.06 6.58 -9.09
C ASP A 70 -3.73 5.30 -8.59
N ARG A 71 -5.03 5.13 -8.88
CA ARG A 71 -5.80 3.95 -8.49
C ARG A 71 -5.26 2.69 -9.15
N ASN A 72 -4.99 2.75 -10.46
CA ASN A 72 -4.42 1.62 -11.20
C ASN A 72 -3.03 1.24 -10.67
N ALA A 73 -2.17 2.21 -10.35
CA ALA A 73 -0.86 1.93 -9.76
C ALA A 73 -0.98 1.23 -8.40
N ILE A 74 -1.90 1.71 -7.54
CA ILE A 74 -2.17 1.09 -6.22
C ILE A 74 -2.70 -0.34 -6.38
N GLU A 75 -3.65 -0.56 -7.29
CA GLU A 75 -4.22 -1.89 -7.57
C GLU A 75 -3.15 -2.86 -8.09
N ASN A 76 -2.39 -2.44 -9.10
CA ASN A 76 -1.45 -3.30 -9.81
C ASN A 76 -0.17 -3.61 -9.03
N GLU A 77 0.19 -2.78 -8.05
CA GLU A 77 1.44 -2.94 -7.30
C GLU A 77 1.19 -3.22 -5.83
N PHE A 78 0.61 -2.26 -5.10
CA PHE A 78 0.46 -2.40 -3.65
C PHE A 78 -0.51 -3.53 -3.30
N LEU A 79 -1.73 -3.51 -3.84
CA LEU A 79 -2.74 -4.53 -3.55
C LEU A 79 -2.34 -5.90 -4.13
N PHE A 80 -1.76 -5.91 -5.33
CA PHE A 80 -1.23 -7.13 -5.93
C PHE A 80 -0.18 -7.82 -5.05
N LEU A 81 0.80 -7.09 -4.51
CA LEU A 81 1.82 -7.67 -3.62
C LEU A 81 1.23 -8.23 -2.32
N LEU A 82 0.23 -7.55 -1.75
CA LEU A 82 -0.48 -8.06 -0.57
C LEU A 82 -1.21 -9.37 -0.90
N ALA A 83 -1.86 -9.43 -2.06
CA ALA A 83 -2.58 -10.61 -2.54
C ALA A 83 -1.64 -11.78 -2.85
N ALA A 84 -0.47 -11.50 -3.44
CA ALA A 84 0.52 -12.52 -3.78
C ALA A 84 1.17 -13.18 -2.55
N GLU A 85 1.23 -12.46 -1.42
CA GLU A 85 1.73 -12.96 -0.13
C GLU A 85 0.63 -13.71 0.68
N GLU A 86 -0.55 -13.94 0.10
CA GLU A 86 -1.64 -14.59 0.81
C GLU A 86 -1.46 -16.11 1.03
N ALA A 87 -1.76 -16.51 2.26
CA ALA A 87 -2.19 -17.85 2.63
C ALA A 87 -3.62 -17.74 3.20
N PRO A 88 -4.41 -18.83 3.30
CA PRO A 88 -5.80 -18.77 3.79
C PRO A 88 -5.96 -18.05 5.15
N GLY A 89 -4.93 -18.06 5.99
CA GLY A 89 -4.90 -17.33 7.27
C GLY A 89 -4.66 -15.82 7.18
N SER A 90 -3.95 -15.32 6.15
CA SER A 90 -3.70 -13.88 5.97
C SER A 90 -4.82 -13.15 5.22
N LEU A 91 -5.58 -13.84 4.35
CA LEU A 91 -6.72 -13.24 3.65
C LEU A 91 -7.77 -12.65 4.61
N LYS A 92 -8.19 -13.44 5.61
CA LYS A 92 -9.16 -12.97 6.61
C LYS A 92 -8.63 -11.74 7.36
N ALA A 93 -7.36 -11.76 7.75
CA ALA A 93 -6.73 -10.65 8.46
C ALA A 93 -6.63 -9.40 7.57
N HIS A 94 -6.17 -9.51 6.33
CA HIS A 94 -6.10 -8.40 5.39
C HIS A 94 -7.48 -7.78 5.15
N VAL A 95 -8.51 -8.60 4.93
CA VAL A 95 -9.89 -8.14 4.74
C VAL A 95 -10.41 -7.39 5.96
N GLU A 96 -10.13 -7.84 7.18
CA GLU A 96 -10.57 -7.17 8.41
C GLU A 96 -9.88 -5.80 8.58
N LEU A 97 -8.59 -5.70 8.25
CA LEU A 97 -7.76 -4.52 8.44
C LEU A 97 -7.93 -3.45 7.34
N LEU A 98 -8.24 -3.85 6.11
CA LEU A 98 -8.34 -2.92 4.98
C LEU A 98 -9.53 -1.97 5.13
N PRO A 99 -9.35 -0.65 4.90
CA PRO A 99 -10.45 0.29 4.75
C PRO A 99 -11.44 -0.15 3.67
N ARG A 100 -12.70 0.27 3.76
CA ARG A 100 -13.80 -0.23 2.93
C ARG A 100 -13.50 -0.20 1.43
N GLU A 101 -12.93 0.90 0.95
CA GLU A 101 -12.65 1.14 -0.46
C GLU A 101 -11.52 0.24 -0.96
N LEU A 102 -10.39 0.20 -0.23
CA LEU A 102 -9.28 -0.71 -0.55
C LEU A 102 -9.71 -2.18 -0.44
N ARG A 103 -10.58 -2.54 0.50
CA ARG A 103 -11.07 -3.91 0.67
C ARG A 103 -11.83 -4.40 -0.56
N GLN A 104 -12.64 -3.54 -1.17
CA GLN A 104 -13.34 -3.88 -2.42
C GLN A 104 -12.37 -4.06 -3.58
N ALA A 105 -11.42 -3.13 -3.75
CA ALA A 105 -10.39 -3.21 -4.78
C ALA A 105 -9.52 -4.46 -4.59
N TYR A 106 -9.13 -4.76 -3.36
CA TYR A 106 -8.31 -5.91 -3.00
C TYR A 106 -8.97 -7.25 -3.34
N LEU A 107 -10.25 -7.42 -2.96
CA LEU A 107 -11.00 -8.63 -3.31
C LEU A 107 -11.16 -8.78 -4.83
N LYS A 108 -11.34 -7.67 -5.55
CA LYS A 108 -11.36 -7.67 -7.01
C LYS A 108 -10.00 -8.12 -7.58
N THR A 109 -8.89 -7.57 -7.09
CA THR A 109 -7.53 -7.96 -7.51
C THR A 109 -7.30 -9.46 -7.34
N ILE A 110 -7.77 -10.07 -6.24
CA ILE A 110 -7.66 -11.52 -6.01
C ILE A 110 -8.50 -12.33 -7.01
N LEU A 111 -9.71 -11.89 -7.33
CA LEU A 111 -10.63 -12.62 -8.23
C LEU A 111 -10.27 -12.51 -9.70
N GLU A 112 -9.56 -11.46 -10.10
CA GLU A 112 -9.14 -11.20 -11.48
C GLU A 112 -7.77 -11.81 -11.82
N TYR A 113 -7.05 -12.32 -10.82
CA TYR A 113 -5.81 -13.10 -10.97
C TYR A 113 -6.09 -14.60 -11.09
#